data_AF-A0A3D9ST91-F1
#
_entry.id   AF-A0A3D9ST91-F1
#
_cell.length_a   1.000
_cell.length_b   1.000
_cell.length_c   1.000
_cell.angle_alpha   90.00
_cell.angle_beta   90.00
_cell.angle_gamma   90.00
#
_symmetry.space_group_name_H-M   'P 1'
#
loop_
_entity.id
_entity.type
_entity.pdbx_description
1 polymer ?
#
loop_
_entity_poly.entity_id
_entity_poly.type
_entity_poly.pdbx_seq_one_letter_code
_entity_poly.pdbx_strand_id
1 'polypeptide(L)'
;MDERPYLGDLREPLETVRTRDGLAALLRELHIRADTPSLRTLERWSSDHRDVAMLSKSTVSDMLKGSRFPRKAVLVAFARACGVEPDALEGWRRAWDRVAATERARPTADDAERHRVREETLAGAREQAARIVAEAEAKAATLLDQARAEAATLLEHGREEVATLLDHAREEVAAFRERHRAEAAALLERTRIEAAAMREQARREAAAMRGHETPSTPASHGPLTLAMPALAEHSPEGVVTRWLKRDGDRVEADEPLVEVSVDKVDSELRSPGAGVLHIQAPERETVPVGEPLALIVQP
;
A
#
# COMPACT_ATOMS: atom_id res chain seq x y z
N MET A 1 -65.93 32.68 -69.57
CA MET A 1 -65.12 32.99 -68.38
C MET A 1 -63.80 32.26 -68.59
N ASP A 2 -62.73 33.01 -68.86
CA ASP A 2 -61.41 32.47 -69.18
C ASP A 2 -60.80 31.75 -67.97
N GLU A 3 -60.59 30.45 -68.10
CA GLU A 3 -59.72 29.66 -67.22
C GLU A 3 -58.27 30.05 -67.51
N ARG A 4 -57.69 30.94 -66.69
CA ARG A 4 -56.25 31.18 -66.72
C ARG A 4 -55.53 29.92 -66.20
N PRO A 5 -54.57 29.36 -66.96
CA PRO A 5 -53.95 28.09 -66.59
C PRO A 5 -53.28 28.20 -65.23
N TYR A 6 -53.47 27.17 -64.42
CA TYR A 6 -52.73 26.91 -63.20
C TYR A 6 -51.27 27.33 -63.36
N LEU A 7 -50.80 28.29 -62.55
CA LEU A 7 -49.39 28.46 -62.15
C LEU A 7 -48.96 27.23 -61.31
N GLY A 8 -49.23 26.05 -61.84
CA GLY A 8 -48.94 24.75 -61.29
C GLY A 8 -47.45 24.53 -61.32
N ASP A 9 -46.90 24.38 -60.13
CA ASP A 9 -45.64 23.73 -59.84
C ASP A 9 -44.35 24.56 -59.90
N LEU A 10 -44.41 25.78 -59.35
CA LEU A 10 -43.22 26.38 -58.74
C LEU A 10 -43.21 26.20 -57.22
N ARG A 11 -44.22 25.56 -56.60
CA ARG A 11 -44.31 25.42 -55.14
C ARG A 11 -43.13 24.61 -54.56
N GLU A 12 -42.90 23.41 -55.07
CA GLU A 12 -41.81 22.54 -54.60
C GLU A 12 -40.40 23.13 -54.89
N PRO A 13 -40.12 23.66 -56.10
CA PRO A 13 -38.86 24.37 -56.35
C PRO A 13 -38.65 25.60 -55.47
N LEU A 14 -39.72 26.34 -55.15
CA LEU A 14 -39.64 27.49 -54.24
C LEU A 14 -39.28 27.04 -52.82
N GLU A 15 -39.81 25.92 -52.33
CA GLU A 15 -39.51 25.39 -50.99
C GLU A 15 -38.05 24.96 -50.83
N THR A 16 -37.45 24.41 -51.88
CA THR A 16 -36.12 23.81 -51.86
C THR A 16 -34.98 24.79 -52.20
N VAL A 17 -35.26 25.93 -52.84
CA VAL A 17 -34.21 26.87 -53.28
C VAL A 17 -33.43 27.46 -52.09
N ARG A 18 -32.08 27.40 -52.19
CA ARG A 18 -31.13 27.93 -51.21
C ARG A 18 -30.09 28.89 -51.80
N THR A 19 -29.95 28.94 -53.12
CA THR A 19 -28.91 29.71 -53.80
C THR A 19 -29.47 30.89 -54.58
N ARG A 20 -28.67 31.95 -54.74
CA ARG A 20 -29.01 33.12 -55.56
C ARG A 20 -29.37 32.71 -56.99
N ASP A 21 -28.55 31.87 -57.60
CA ASP A 21 -28.70 31.48 -59.00
C ASP A 21 -29.94 30.58 -59.20
N GLY A 22 -30.26 29.76 -58.19
CA GLY A 22 -31.51 28.99 -58.15
C GLY A 22 -32.74 29.90 -58.10
N LEU A 23 -32.72 30.97 -57.29
CA LEU A 23 -33.83 31.93 -57.26
C LEU A 23 -33.99 32.67 -58.59
N ALA A 24 -32.88 33.06 -59.22
CA ALA A 24 -32.90 33.68 -60.54
C ALA A 24 -33.46 32.73 -61.63
N ALA A 25 -33.15 31.42 -61.54
CA ALA A 25 -33.73 30.42 -62.43
C ALA A 25 -35.24 30.32 -62.28
N LEU A 26 -35.76 30.32 -61.05
CA LEU A 26 -37.20 30.32 -60.79
C LEU A 26 -37.89 31.58 -61.33
N LEU A 27 -37.24 32.75 -61.20
CA LEU A 27 -37.78 34.00 -61.73
C LEU A 27 -37.83 34.00 -63.27
N ARG A 28 -36.83 33.42 -63.94
CA ARG A 28 -36.85 33.23 -65.40
C ARG A 28 -37.95 32.26 -65.82
N GLU A 29 -38.13 31.16 -65.09
CA GLU A 29 -39.19 30.20 -65.34
C GLU A 29 -40.57 30.85 -65.19
N LEU A 30 -40.77 31.66 -64.14
CA LEU A 30 -41.99 32.46 -63.98
C LEU A 30 -42.19 33.44 -65.14
N HIS A 31 -41.11 34.09 -65.60
CA HIS A 31 -41.15 35.02 -66.71
C HIS A 31 -41.62 34.35 -68.01
N ILE A 32 -41.14 33.13 -68.28
CA ILE A 32 -41.52 32.33 -69.44
C ILE A 32 -42.99 31.93 -69.36
N ARG A 33 -43.44 31.45 -68.19
CA ARG A 33 -44.84 31.05 -67.97
C ARG A 33 -45.83 32.20 -68.09
N ALA A 34 -45.38 33.43 -67.85
CA ALA A 34 -46.18 34.64 -68.02
C ALA A 34 -46.19 35.19 -69.46
N ASP A 35 -45.75 34.40 -70.44
CA ASP A 35 -45.61 34.78 -71.85
C ASP A 35 -44.56 35.91 -72.08
N THR A 36 -43.53 35.94 -71.24
CA THR A 36 -42.36 36.83 -71.38
C THR A 36 -42.73 38.32 -71.56
N PRO A 37 -43.45 38.93 -70.60
CA PRO A 37 -43.87 40.32 -70.71
C PRO A 37 -42.65 41.24 -70.89
N SER A 38 -42.67 42.10 -71.91
CA SER A 38 -41.51 42.94 -72.20
C SER A 38 -41.09 43.78 -70.99
N LEU A 39 -39.80 44.10 -70.85
CA LEU A 39 -39.32 44.94 -69.74
C LEU A 39 -39.99 46.32 -69.72
N ARG A 40 -40.41 46.86 -70.88
CA ARG A 40 -41.23 48.09 -70.97
C ARG A 40 -42.63 47.87 -70.40
N THR A 41 -43.23 46.72 -70.65
CA THR A 41 -44.53 46.33 -70.12
C THR A 41 -44.49 46.22 -68.60
N LEU A 42 -43.46 45.56 -68.05
CA LEU A 42 -43.27 45.42 -66.60
C LEU A 42 -43.01 46.75 -65.90
N GLU A 43 -42.18 47.61 -66.49
CA GLU A 43 -41.90 48.95 -65.94
C GLU A 43 -43.17 49.82 -65.93
N ARG A 44 -43.93 49.82 -67.03
CA ARG A 44 -45.21 50.52 -67.14
C ARG A 44 -46.21 49.98 -66.12
N TRP A 45 -46.36 48.66 -66.02
CA TRP A 45 -47.23 48.02 -65.04
C TRP A 45 -46.89 48.47 -63.61
N SER A 46 -45.62 48.48 -63.24
CA SER A 46 -45.19 48.93 -61.91
C SER A 46 -45.39 50.42 -61.67
N SER A 47 -45.38 51.24 -62.73
CA SER A 47 -45.67 52.68 -62.64
C SER A 47 -47.15 52.94 -62.38
N ASP A 48 -48.02 52.10 -62.94
CA ASP A 48 -49.47 52.18 -62.79
C ASP A 48 -49.95 51.64 -61.41
N HIS A 49 -49.11 50.88 -60.69
CA HIS A 49 -49.41 50.30 -59.38
C HIS A 49 -48.58 50.96 -58.26
N ARG A 50 -49.18 51.88 -57.50
CA ARG A 50 -48.48 52.63 -56.44
C ARG A 50 -48.11 51.80 -55.20
N ASP A 51 -48.67 50.60 -55.04
CA ASP A 51 -48.45 49.71 -53.91
C ASP A 51 -47.27 48.72 -54.11
N VAL A 52 -46.65 48.71 -55.29
CA VAL A 52 -45.55 47.79 -55.63
C VAL A 52 -44.23 48.50 -55.84
N ALA A 53 -43.13 47.75 -55.71
CA ALA A 53 -41.80 48.29 -55.99
C ALA A 53 -41.60 48.54 -57.49
N MET A 54 -40.91 49.62 -57.83
CA MET A 54 -40.58 49.98 -59.21
C MET A 54 -39.77 48.87 -59.91
N LEU A 55 -40.25 48.43 -61.07
CA LEU A 55 -39.62 47.41 -61.91
C LEU A 55 -38.83 48.07 -63.05
N SER A 56 -37.72 48.72 -62.73
CA SER A 56 -36.88 49.32 -63.78
C SER A 56 -36.27 48.25 -64.67
N LYS A 57 -36.13 48.55 -65.97
CA LYS A 57 -35.61 47.59 -66.97
C LYS A 57 -34.27 46.98 -66.60
N SER A 58 -33.34 47.80 -66.12
CA SER A 58 -32.00 47.35 -65.68
C SER A 58 -32.09 46.41 -64.48
N THR A 59 -32.88 46.77 -63.47
CA THR A 59 -33.04 45.96 -62.25
C THR A 59 -33.66 44.60 -62.57
N VAL A 60 -34.70 44.56 -63.40
CA VAL A 60 -35.34 43.30 -63.80
C VAL A 60 -34.41 42.45 -64.66
N SER A 61 -33.69 43.05 -65.60
CA SER A 61 -32.67 42.35 -66.42
C SER A 61 -31.59 41.71 -65.54
N ASP A 62 -31.00 42.46 -64.61
CA ASP A 62 -29.92 41.99 -63.74
C ASP A 62 -30.39 40.93 -62.75
N MET A 63 -31.62 41.08 -62.25
CA MET A 63 -32.29 40.07 -61.42
C MET A 63 -32.48 38.76 -62.19
N LEU A 64 -33.02 38.81 -63.40
CA LEU A 64 -33.26 37.61 -64.23
C LEU A 64 -31.97 36.94 -64.67
N LYS A 65 -30.90 37.70 -64.90
CA LYS A 65 -29.57 37.17 -65.20
C LYS A 65 -28.88 36.55 -63.96
N GLY A 66 -29.38 36.79 -62.76
CA GLY A 66 -28.74 36.36 -61.51
C GLY A 66 -27.50 37.17 -61.12
N SER A 67 -27.19 38.24 -61.87
CA SER A 67 -26.06 39.13 -61.56
C SER A 67 -26.33 39.98 -60.31
N ARG A 68 -27.61 40.23 -60.01
CA ARG A 68 -28.02 41.00 -58.83
C ARG A 68 -29.07 40.24 -58.02
N PHE A 69 -28.82 40.07 -56.72
CA PHE A 69 -29.84 39.55 -55.80
C PHE A 69 -30.94 40.61 -55.60
N PRO A 70 -32.21 40.31 -55.92
CA PRO A 70 -33.28 41.30 -55.89
C PRO A 70 -33.66 41.67 -54.45
N ARG A 71 -34.16 42.90 -54.26
CA ARG A 71 -34.86 43.25 -53.02
C ARG A 71 -36.16 42.45 -52.94
N LYS A 72 -36.55 42.01 -51.74
CA LYS A 72 -37.79 41.23 -51.51
C LYS A 72 -39.02 41.88 -52.16
N ALA A 73 -39.14 43.21 -52.05
CA ALA A 73 -40.24 43.96 -52.65
C ALA A 73 -40.23 43.95 -54.19
N VAL A 74 -39.05 44.01 -54.82
CA VAL A 74 -38.90 43.94 -56.29
C VAL A 74 -39.26 42.54 -56.81
N LEU A 75 -38.84 41.50 -56.09
CA LEU A 75 -39.19 40.13 -56.41
C LEU A 75 -40.70 39.90 -56.36
N VAL A 76 -41.35 40.36 -55.29
CA VAL A 76 -42.81 40.23 -55.14
C VAL A 76 -43.57 41.06 -56.19
N ALA A 77 -43.09 42.27 -56.50
CA ALA A 77 -43.66 43.10 -57.55
C ALA A 77 -43.56 42.44 -58.92
N PHE A 78 -42.41 41.85 -59.24
CA PHE A 78 -42.20 41.10 -60.48
C PHE A 78 -43.10 39.87 -60.56
N ALA A 79 -43.23 39.11 -59.45
CA ALA A 79 -44.08 37.94 -59.41
C ALA A 79 -45.56 38.31 -59.65
N ARG A 80 -46.05 39.38 -59.02
CA ARG A 80 -47.39 39.93 -59.27
C ARG A 80 -47.57 40.36 -60.72
N ALA A 81 -46.59 41.05 -61.30
CA ALA A 81 -46.63 41.50 -62.70
C ALA A 81 -46.71 40.31 -63.70
N CYS A 82 -46.14 39.17 -63.31
CA CYS A 82 -46.19 37.91 -64.07
C CYS A 82 -47.45 37.08 -63.79
N GLY A 83 -48.44 37.63 -63.07
CA GLY A 83 -49.73 36.98 -62.84
C GLY A 83 -49.77 36.03 -61.63
N VAL A 84 -48.80 36.11 -60.70
CA VAL A 84 -48.86 35.31 -59.46
C VAL A 84 -49.91 35.87 -58.51
N GLU A 85 -50.89 35.02 -58.19
CA GLU A 85 -51.97 35.34 -57.25
C GLU A 85 -51.46 35.63 -55.83
N PRO A 86 -52.14 36.49 -55.05
CA PRO A 86 -51.70 36.92 -53.71
C PRO A 86 -51.32 35.77 -52.76
N ASP A 87 -52.06 34.67 -52.77
CA ASP A 87 -51.83 33.51 -51.90
C ASP A 87 -50.54 32.76 -52.26
N ALA A 88 -50.14 32.77 -53.53
CA ALA A 88 -48.92 32.11 -54.01
C ALA A 88 -47.66 32.97 -53.78
N LEU A 89 -47.80 34.27 -53.49
CA LEU A 89 -46.67 35.17 -53.22
C LEU A 89 -45.93 34.82 -51.93
N GLU A 90 -46.57 34.18 -50.97
CA GLU A 90 -45.94 33.80 -49.72
C GLU A 90 -44.82 32.75 -49.93
N GLY A 91 -45.01 31.83 -50.88
CA GLY A 91 -43.96 30.88 -51.28
C GLY A 91 -42.70 31.59 -51.80
N TRP A 92 -42.89 32.63 -52.61
CA TRP A 92 -41.82 33.50 -53.12
C TRP A 92 -41.13 34.32 -52.03
N ARG A 93 -41.89 34.84 -51.06
CA ARG A 93 -41.34 35.56 -49.90
C ARG A 93 -40.44 34.65 -49.06
N ARG A 94 -40.89 33.43 -48.78
CA ARG A 94 -40.14 32.43 -48.01
C ARG A 94 -38.90 31.93 -48.76
N ALA A 95 -39.01 31.72 -50.07
CA ALA A 95 -37.87 31.39 -50.93
C ALA A 95 -36.78 32.47 -50.87
N TRP A 96 -37.19 33.74 -50.97
CA TRP A 96 -36.28 34.87 -50.82
C TRP A 96 -35.62 34.90 -49.43
N ASP A 97 -36.39 34.69 -48.34
CA ASP A 97 -35.84 34.71 -46.98
C ASP A 97 -34.78 33.62 -46.76
N ARG A 98 -35.02 32.41 -47.30
CA ARG A 98 -34.06 31.30 -47.25
C ARG A 98 -32.75 31.66 -47.96
N VAL A 99 -32.85 32.11 -49.20
CA VAL A 99 -31.67 32.47 -50.00
C VAL A 99 -30.93 33.65 -49.38
N ALA A 100 -31.65 34.65 -48.86
CA ALA A 100 -31.06 35.78 -48.15
C ALA A 100 -30.35 35.36 -46.84
N ALA A 101 -30.85 34.35 -46.14
CA ALA A 101 -30.16 33.77 -44.98
C ALA A 101 -28.86 33.07 -45.39
N THR A 102 -28.89 32.28 -46.47
CA THR A 102 -27.70 31.59 -47.00
C THR A 102 -26.64 32.57 -47.51
N GLU A 103 -27.04 33.63 -48.22
CA GLU A 103 -26.09 34.66 -48.71
C GLU A 103 -25.48 35.47 -47.56
N ARG A 104 -26.21 35.70 -46.46
CA ARG A 104 -25.67 36.35 -45.26
C ARG A 104 -24.76 35.44 -44.43
N ALA A 105 -24.99 34.13 -44.46
CA ALA A 105 -24.18 33.14 -43.75
C ALA A 105 -22.92 32.72 -44.52
N ARG A 106 -22.78 33.13 -45.79
CA ARG A 106 -21.57 32.85 -46.57
C ARG A 106 -20.39 33.59 -45.94
N PRO A 107 -19.32 32.89 -45.50
CA PRO A 107 -18.14 33.54 -44.96
C PRO A 107 -17.60 34.53 -45.98
N THR A 108 -17.36 35.76 -45.55
CA THR A 108 -16.67 36.73 -46.39
C THR A 108 -15.20 36.30 -46.55
N ALA A 109 -14.52 36.81 -47.57
CA ALA A 109 -13.08 36.60 -47.72
C ALA A 109 -12.30 37.04 -46.45
N ASP A 110 -12.80 38.08 -45.79
CA ASP A 110 -12.26 38.64 -44.55
C ASP A 110 -12.50 37.71 -43.34
N ASP A 111 -13.64 37.01 -43.27
CA ASP A 111 -13.89 35.96 -42.26
C ASP A 111 -12.94 34.77 -42.43
N ALA A 112 -12.73 34.33 -43.68
CA ALA A 112 -11.83 33.24 -44.00
C ALA A 112 -10.37 33.59 -43.64
N GLU A 113 -9.94 34.81 -43.95
CA GLU A 113 -8.60 35.28 -43.59
C GLU A 113 -8.40 35.34 -42.07
N ARG A 114 -9.37 35.89 -41.32
CA ARG A 114 -9.34 35.89 -39.85
C ARG A 114 -9.24 34.48 -39.27
N HIS A 115 -10.00 33.54 -39.82
CA HIS A 115 -9.95 32.15 -39.38
C HIS A 115 -8.57 31.52 -39.67
N ARG A 116 -7.99 31.77 -40.85
CA ARG A 116 -6.64 31.29 -41.19
C ARG A 116 -5.60 31.84 -40.22
N VAL A 117 -5.56 33.15 -40.01
CA VAL A 117 -4.62 33.81 -39.09
C VAL A 117 -4.78 33.27 -37.66
N ARG A 118 -6.02 33.07 -37.21
CA ARG A 118 -6.29 32.50 -35.89
C ARG A 118 -5.78 31.07 -35.77
N GLU A 119 -6.02 30.22 -36.76
CA GLU A 119 -5.52 28.85 -36.77
C GLU A 119 -3.99 28.79 -36.82
N GLU A 120 -3.33 29.63 -37.63
CA GLU A 120 -1.87 29.77 -37.65
C GLU A 120 -1.33 30.18 -36.27
N THR A 121 -1.98 31.15 -35.61
CA THR A 121 -1.59 31.60 -34.26
C THR A 121 -1.77 30.48 -33.22
N LEU A 122 -2.90 29.75 -33.28
CA LEU A 122 -3.17 28.63 -32.38
C LEU A 122 -2.21 27.47 -32.61
N ALA A 123 -1.84 27.19 -33.86
CA ALA A 123 -0.84 26.17 -34.20
C ALA A 123 0.53 26.54 -33.61
N GLY A 124 0.98 27.78 -33.77
CA GLY A 124 2.22 28.28 -33.15
C GLY A 124 2.20 28.18 -31.63
N ALA A 125 1.09 28.57 -30.99
CA ALA A 125 0.93 28.46 -29.55
C ALA A 125 0.97 27.00 -29.04
N ARG A 126 0.34 26.06 -29.78
CA ARG A 126 0.39 24.62 -29.46
C ARG A 126 1.80 24.06 -29.59
N GLU A 127 2.53 24.44 -30.63
CA GLU A 127 3.92 24.00 -30.80
C GLU A 127 4.82 24.53 -29.68
N GLN A 128 4.68 25.80 -29.31
CA GLN A 128 5.44 26.38 -28.20
C GLN A 128 5.11 25.69 -26.87
N ALA A 129 3.83 25.40 -26.60
CA ALA A 129 3.42 24.66 -25.41
C ALA A 129 4.03 23.25 -25.39
N ALA A 130 4.03 22.54 -26.52
CA ALA A 130 4.63 21.22 -26.62
C ALA A 130 6.15 21.25 -26.35
N ARG A 131 6.86 22.27 -26.83
CA ARG A 131 8.30 22.46 -26.56
C ARG A 131 8.57 22.67 -25.06
N ILE A 132 7.76 23.50 -24.40
CA ILE A 132 7.91 23.77 -22.95
C ILE A 132 7.67 22.50 -22.14
N VAL A 133 6.64 21.71 -22.48
CA VAL A 133 6.36 20.44 -21.79
C VAL A 133 7.51 19.46 -21.99
N ALA A 134 8.00 19.28 -23.23
CA ALA A 134 9.11 18.39 -23.51
C ALA A 134 10.39 18.79 -22.75
N GLU A 135 10.68 20.10 -22.67
CA GLU A 135 11.82 20.60 -21.89
C GLU A 135 11.66 20.33 -20.39
N ALA A 136 10.45 20.51 -19.84
CA ALA A 136 10.15 20.22 -18.45
C ALA A 136 10.27 18.72 -18.12
N GLU A 137 9.77 17.85 -19.01
CA GLU A 137 9.89 16.39 -18.87
C GLU A 137 11.36 15.93 -18.89
N ALA A 138 12.17 16.47 -19.81
CA ALA A 138 13.61 16.17 -19.88
C ALA A 138 14.36 16.60 -18.61
N LYS A 139 14.04 17.79 -18.08
CA LYS A 139 14.60 18.27 -16.81
C LYS A 139 14.18 17.39 -15.64
N ALA A 140 12.91 17.00 -15.56
CA ALA A 140 12.41 16.12 -14.51
C ALA A 140 13.09 14.74 -14.55
N ALA A 141 13.26 14.15 -15.73
CA ALA A 141 13.98 12.89 -15.90
C ALA A 141 15.43 13.00 -15.40
N THR A 142 16.11 14.10 -15.74
CA THR A 142 17.49 14.35 -15.30
C THR A 142 17.60 14.46 -13.78
N LEU A 143 16.67 15.20 -13.14
CA LEU A 143 16.63 15.34 -11.68
C LEU A 143 16.35 14.00 -10.98
N LEU A 144 15.47 13.16 -11.55
CA LEU A 144 15.19 11.84 -11.01
C LEU A 144 16.42 10.92 -11.08
N ASP A 145 17.16 10.95 -12.18
CA ASP A 145 18.39 10.16 -12.31
C ASP A 145 19.49 10.65 -11.37
N GLN A 146 19.62 11.97 -11.17
CA GLN A 146 20.52 12.55 -10.17
C GLN A 146 20.13 12.10 -8.75
N ALA A 147 18.86 12.22 -8.37
CA ALA A 147 18.37 11.80 -7.06
C ALA A 147 18.58 10.30 -6.81
N ARG A 148 18.40 9.46 -7.84
CA ARG A 148 18.69 8.02 -7.75
C ARG A 148 20.17 7.74 -7.55
N ALA A 149 21.04 8.46 -8.25
CA ALA A 149 22.49 8.32 -8.08
C ALA A 149 22.93 8.72 -6.67
N GLU A 150 22.42 9.84 -6.14
CA GLU A 150 22.67 10.28 -4.76
C GLU A 150 22.14 9.29 -3.72
N ALA A 151 20.95 8.73 -3.92
CA ALA A 151 20.42 7.71 -3.03
C ALA A 151 21.28 6.43 -3.05
N ALA A 152 21.80 6.03 -4.22
CA ALA A 152 22.67 4.87 -4.35
C ALA A 152 23.99 5.06 -3.60
N THR A 153 24.62 6.23 -3.70
CA THR A 153 25.87 6.53 -2.98
C THR A 153 25.67 6.57 -1.47
N LEU A 154 24.56 7.15 -0.99
CA LEU A 154 24.22 7.14 0.43
C LEU A 154 23.99 5.74 0.98
N LEU A 155 23.32 4.87 0.21
CA LEU A 155 23.08 3.48 0.60
C LEU A 155 24.38 2.67 0.63
N GLU A 156 25.29 2.90 -0.31
CA GLU A 156 26.61 2.27 -0.32
C GLU A 156 27.43 2.69 0.91
N HIS A 157 27.48 4.00 1.18
CA HIS A 157 28.16 4.51 2.37
C HIS A 157 27.57 3.95 3.68
N GLY A 158 26.24 3.94 3.81
CA GLY A 158 25.59 3.37 4.98
C GLY A 158 25.84 1.85 5.15
N ARG A 159 26.00 1.10 4.05
CA ARG A 159 26.40 -0.31 4.11
C ARG A 159 27.83 -0.48 4.59
N GLU A 160 28.76 0.35 4.13
CA GLU A 160 30.15 0.33 4.57
C GLU A 160 30.29 0.69 6.05
N GLU A 161 29.55 1.69 6.53
CA GLU A 161 29.51 2.06 7.94
C GLU A 161 28.99 0.90 8.81
N VAL A 162 27.88 0.27 8.41
CA VAL A 162 27.32 -0.88 9.13
C VAL A 162 28.29 -2.07 9.11
N ALA A 163 28.96 -2.34 7.99
CA ALA A 163 29.96 -3.39 7.90
C ALA A 163 31.12 -3.14 8.88
N THR A 164 31.61 -1.89 8.94
CA THR A 164 32.68 -1.48 9.85
C THR A 164 32.27 -1.64 11.32
N LEU A 165 31.06 -1.23 11.68
CA LEU A 165 30.53 -1.40 13.04
C LEU A 165 30.37 -2.88 13.41
N LEU A 166 29.91 -3.72 12.48
CA LEU A 166 29.78 -5.16 12.71
C LEU A 166 31.14 -5.84 12.90
N ASP A 167 32.15 -5.46 12.13
CA ASP A 167 33.50 -5.99 12.29
C ASP A 167 34.09 -5.56 13.63
N HIS A 168 33.91 -4.30 14.04
CA HIS A 168 34.32 -3.84 15.36
C HIS A 168 33.63 -4.63 16.49
N ALA A 169 32.31 -4.81 16.41
CA ALA A 169 31.55 -5.59 17.40
C ALA A 169 32.02 -7.06 17.46
N ARG A 170 32.36 -7.67 16.31
CA ARG A 170 32.93 -9.02 16.26
C ARG A 170 34.27 -9.11 16.95
N GLU A 171 35.15 -8.13 16.73
CA GLU A 171 36.45 -8.04 17.39
C GLU A 171 36.31 -7.89 18.92
N GLU A 172 35.39 -7.03 19.38
CA GLU A 172 35.12 -6.86 20.81
C GLU A 172 34.63 -8.16 21.46
N VAL A 173 33.69 -8.85 20.80
CA VAL A 173 33.17 -10.14 21.28
C VAL A 173 34.26 -11.21 21.27
N ALA A 174 35.12 -11.24 20.26
CA ALA A 174 36.27 -12.16 20.21
C ALA A 174 37.25 -11.90 21.35
N ALA A 175 37.61 -10.64 21.58
CA ALA A 175 38.49 -10.23 22.68
C ALA A 175 37.89 -10.55 24.05
N PHE A 176 36.58 -10.32 24.23
CA PHE A 176 35.86 -10.70 25.45
C PHE A 176 35.90 -12.20 25.72
N ARG A 177 35.63 -13.01 24.69
CA ARG A 177 35.70 -14.49 24.78
C ARG A 177 37.10 -14.98 25.11
N GLU A 178 38.13 -14.35 24.56
CA GLU A 178 39.52 -14.71 24.83
C GLU A 178 39.90 -14.38 26.27
N ARG A 179 39.55 -13.19 26.77
CA ARG A 179 39.77 -12.81 28.18
C ARG A 179 39.11 -13.80 29.13
N HIS A 180 37.84 -14.14 28.91
CA HIS A 180 37.15 -15.11 29.75
C HIS A 180 37.73 -16.52 29.66
N ARG A 181 38.20 -16.96 28.49
CA ARG A 181 38.91 -18.24 28.36
C ARG A 181 40.23 -18.23 29.15
N ALA A 182 40.99 -17.14 29.09
CA ALA A 182 42.23 -16.99 29.85
C ALA A 182 41.99 -16.98 31.37
N GLU A 183 40.97 -16.25 31.83
CA GLU A 183 40.57 -16.23 33.24
C GLU A 183 40.14 -17.62 33.74
N ALA A 184 39.31 -18.33 32.96
CA ALA A 184 38.89 -19.68 33.30
C ALA A 184 40.08 -20.65 33.36
N ALA A 185 41.00 -20.56 32.39
CA ALA A 185 42.23 -21.37 32.39
C ALA A 185 43.11 -21.07 33.62
N ALA A 186 43.26 -19.80 33.99
CA ALA A 186 44.00 -19.40 35.18
C ALA A 186 43.37 -19.92 36.48
N LEU A 187 42.04 -19.92 36.57
CA LEU A 187 41.32 -20.48 37.72
C LEU A 187 41.52 -22.00 37.83
N LEU A 188 41.44 -22.71 36.70
CA LEU A 188 41.70 -24.15 36.64
C LEU A 188 43.13 -24.49 37.08
N GLU A 189 44.12 -23.67 36.68
CA GLU A 189 45.50 -23.91 37.10
C GLU A 189 45.70 -23.64 38.60
N ARG A 190 45.09 -22.58 39.14
CA ARG A 190 45.13 -22.30 40.59
C ARG A 190 44.53 -23.46 41.39
N THR A 191 43.34 -23.92 41.02
CA THR A 191 42.68 -25.05 41.69
C THR A 191 43.49 -26.35 41.57
N ARG A 192 44.16 -26.58 40.43
CA ARG A 192 45.07 -27.72 40.24
C ARG A 192 46.26 -27.65 41.21
N ILE A 193 46.88 -26.49 41.36
CA ILE A 193 48.02 -26.26 42.28
C ILE A 193 47.57 -26.46 43.73
N GLU A 194 46.44 -25.87 44.13
CA GLU A 194 45.86 -26.02 45.47
C GLU A 194 45.56 -27.50 45.79
N ALA A 195 44.92 -28.22 44.86
CA ALA A 195 44.64 -29.64 45.03
C ALA A 195 45.92 -30.49 45.15
N ALA A 196 46.99 -30.14 44.41
CA ALA A 196 48.28 -30.80 44.54
C ALA A 196 48.92 -30.55 45.91
N ALA A 197 48.84 -29.30 46.41
CA ALA A 197 49.33 -28.95 47.74
C ALA A 197 48.55 -29.68 48.85
N MET A 198 47.22 -29.72 48.77
CA MET A 198 46.38 -30.47 49.72
C MET A 198 46.74 -31.96 49.74
N ARG A 199 46.96 -32.58 48.58
CA ARG A 199 47.39 -33.99 48.49
C ARG A 199 48.75 -34.23 49.15
N GLU A 200 49.70 -33.32 48.96
CA GLU A 200 51.02 -33.41 49.58
C GLU A 200 50.94 -33.22 51.10
N GLN A 201 50.14 -32.27 51.57
CA GLN A 201 49.89 -32.08 53.00
C GLN A 201 49.26 -33.32 53.64
N ALA A 202 48.22 -33.88 53.02
CA ALA A 202 47.60 -35.12 53.50
C ALA A 202 48.59 -36.30 53.54
N ARG A 203 49.51 -36.40 52.56
CA ARG A 203 50.58 -37.41 52.60
C ARG A 203 51.54 -37.23 53.77
N ARG A 204 51.91 -35.98 54.10
CA ARG A 204 52.77 -35.66 55.25
C ARG A 204 52.08 -35.97 56.56
N GLU A 205 50.81 -35.59 56.71
CA GLU A 205 50.00 -35.91 57.88
C GLU A 205 49.85 -37.43 58.07
N ALA A 206 49.55 -38.18 57.00
CA ALA A 206 49.51 -39.64 57.05
C ALA A 206 50.88 -40.29 57.33
N ALA A 207 51.99 -39.67 56.92
CA ALA A 207 53.33 -40.12 57.30
C ALA A 207 53.64 -39.83 58.78
N ALA A 208 53.19 -38.69 59.31
CA ALA A 208 53.32 -38.36 60.73
C ALA A 208 52.47 -39.30 61.61
N MET A 209 51.27 -39.66 61.17
CA MET A 209 50.42 -40.64 61.86
C MET A 209 51.02 -42.06 61.88
N ARG A 210 51.83 -42.44 60.87
CA ARG A 210 52.56 -43.72 60.85
C ARG A 210 53.73 -43.80 61.85
N GLY A 211 54.05 -42.71 62.56
CA GLY A 211 55.01 -42.67 63.66
C GLY A 211 54.42 -43.00 65.04
N HIS A 212 53.13 -43.35 65.12
CA HIS A 212 52.47 -43.78 66.36
C HIS A 212 51.63 -45.04 66.10
N GLU A 213 52.26 -46.21 66.20
CA GLU A 213 51.54 -47.49 66.31
C GLU A 213 52.01 -48.24 67.57
N THR A 214 51.15 -48.21 68.59
CA THR A 214 50.98 -49.30 69.56
C THR A 214 49.59 -49.93 69.34
N PRO A 215 49.41 -51.23 69.66
CA PRO A 215 48.36 -52.05 69.08
C PRO A 215 47.01 -51.90 69.79
N SER A 216 45.96 -52.19 69.01
CA SER A 216 44.56 -52.40 69.41
C SER A 216 44.39 -53.34 70.62
N THR A 217 43.31 -53.11 71.38
CA THR A 217 42.59 -54.13 72.18
C THR A 217 41.13 -53.66 72.33
N PRO A 218 40.14 -54.58 72.31
CA PRO A 218 38.89 -54.40 71.58
C PRO A 218 37.80 -53.69 72.37
N ALA A 219 36.90 -53.09 71.60
CA ALA A 219 35.67 -52.48 72.06
C ALA A 219 34.82 -53.48 72.86
N SER A 220 34.43 -53.05 74.05
CA SER A 220 33.23 -53.52 74.74
C SER A 220 32.03 -53.35 73.79
N HIS A 221 31.35 -54.45 73.45
CA HIS A 221 30.12 -54.41 72.66
C HIS A 221 28.99 -53.84 73.53
N GLY A 222 28.87 -52.51 73.54
CA GLY A 222 27.68 -51.81 74.02
C GLY A 222 26.59 -51.81 72.94
N PRO A 223 25.33 -51.51 73.30
CA PRO A 223 24.26 -51.37 72.32
C PRO A 223 24.63 -50.31 71.27
N LEU A 224 24.36 -50.61 70.00
CA LEU A 224 24.57 -49.68 68.89
C LEU A 224 23.41 -48.67 68.88
N THR A 225 23.72 -47.40 69.08
CA THR A 225 22.71 -46.33 69.07
C THR A 225 22.49 -45.80 67.67
N LEU A 226 21.25 -45.83 67.20
CA LEU A 226 20.81 -45.12 66.01
C LEU A 226 20.32 -43.74 66.44
N ALA A 227 21.04 -42.68 66.08
CA ALA A 227 20.71 -41.29 66.45
C ALA A 227 20.12 -40.49 65.28
N MET A 228 19.40 -39.42 65.58
CA MET A 228 18.85 -38.49 64.59
C MET A 228 19.99 -37.81 63.81
N PRO A 229 20.06 -37.96 62.47
CA PRO A 229 21.11 -37.36 61.65
C PRO A 229 20.95 -35.84 61.50
N ALA A 230 22.07 -35.14 61.36
CA ALA A 230 22.10 -33.74 60.95
C ALA A 230 21.92 -33.62 59.43
N LEU A 231 20.67 -33.66 58.93
CA LEU A 231 20.37 -33.61 57.50
C LEU A 231 20.31 -32.18 56.93
N ALA A 232 20.10 -31.17 57.78
CA ALA A 232 20.07 -29.76 57.39
C ALA A 232 20.93 -28.93 58.34
N GLU A 233 21.76 -28.05 57.79
CA GLU A 233 22.74 -27.24 58.54
C GLU A 233 22.10 -26.29 59.57
N HIS A 234 20.79 -26.04 59.49
CA HIS A 234 20.08 -25.04 60.30
C HIS A 234 18.83 -25.55 61.03
N SER A 235 18.54 -26.86 61.03
CA SER A 235 17.40 -27.41 61.79
C SER A 235 17.88 -28.28 62.94
N PRO A 236 17.63 -27.86 64.20
CA PRO A 236 18.11 -28.58 65.39
C PRO A 236 17.27 -29.82 65.75
N GLU A 237 16.14 -30.05 65.08
CA GLU A 237 15.18 -31.13 65.38
C GLU A 237 14.66 -31.77 64.09
N GLY A 238 14.38 -33.09 64.13
CA GLY A 238 13.80 -33.87 63.05
C GLY A 238 12.56 -34.63 63.50
N VAL A 239 11.69 -35.01 62.56
CA VAL A 239 10.47 -35.78 62.86
C VAL A 239 10.60 -37.18 62.30
N VAL A 240 10.27 -38.19 63.12
CA VAL A 240 10.15 -39.59 62.65
C VAL A 240 8.89 -39.71 61.81
N THR A 241 9.02 -39.90 60.49
CA THR A 241 7.85 -39.99 59.61
C THR A 241 7.23 -41.37 59.67
N ARG A 242 8.05 -42.43 59.65
CA ARG A 242 7.58 -43.82 59.64
C ARG A 242 8.67 -44.82 60.05
N TRP A 243 8.30 -45.84 60.82
CA TRP A 243 9.14 -47.01 61.08
C TRP A 243 8.90 -48.11 60.05
N LEU A 244 9.96 -48.63 59.46
CA LEU A 244 9.93 -49.73 58.49
C LEU A 244 10.03 -51.11 59.16
N LYS A 245 10.49 -51.13 60.42
CA LYS A 245 10.64 -52.31 61.30
C LYS A 245 9.92 -52.09 62.61
N ARG A 246 9.50 -53.17 63.26
CA ARG A 246 8.82 -53.11 64.56
C ARG A 246 9.82 -53.24 65.71
N ASP A 247 9.43 -52.74 66.87
CA ASP A 247 10.17 -52.97 68.11
C ASP A 247 10.29 -54.49 68.38
N GLY A 248 11.51 -54.96 68.63
CA GLY A 248 11.85 -56.37 68.80
C GLY A 248 12.19 -57.15 67.52
N ASP A 249 12.14 -56.54 66.34
CA ASP A 249 12.53 -57.20 65.09
C ASP A 249 14.05 -57.40 65.00
N ARG A 250 14.45 -58.51 64.36
CA ARG A 250 15.85 -58.76 63.99
C ARG A 250 16.20 -57.96 62.73
N VAL A 251 17.30 -57.21 62.80
CA VAL A 251 17.78 -56.34 61.73
C VAL A 251 19.22 -56.73 61.35
N GLU A 252 19.55 -56.62 60.07
CA GLU A 252 20.91 -56.82 59.57
C GLU A 252 21.62 -55.47 59.35
N ALA A 253 22.95 -55.49 59.22
CA ALA A 253 23.71 -54.28 58.92
C ALA A 253 23.31 -53.68 57.55
N ASP A 254 23.21 -52.35 57.47
CA ASP A 254 22.82 -51.58 56.28
C ASP A 254 21.35 -51.77 55.81
N GLU A 255 20.52 -52.42 56.63
CA GLU A 255 19.08 -52.58 56.40
C GLU A 255 18.31 -51.28 56.76
N PRO A 256 17.36 -50.79 55.93
CA PRO A 256 16.60 -49.58 56.25
C PRO A 256 15.63 -49.80 57.42
N LEU A 257 15.66 -48.91 58.41
CA LEU A 257 14.93 -49.04 59.68
C LEU A 257 13.80 -48.02 59.84
N VAL A 258 14.08 -46.76 59.51
CA VAL A 258 13.18 -45.64 59.80
C VAL A 258 13.36 -44.53 58.78
N GLU A 259 12.26 -43.87 58.43
CA GLU A 259 12.24 -42.65 57.64
C GLU A 259 12.13 -41.45 58.59
N VAL A 260 12.98 -40.45 58.37
CA VAL A 260 12.99 -39.20 59.13
C VAL A 260 12.94 -38.01 58.18
N SER A 261 12.29 -36.94 58.62
CA SER A 261 12.21 -35.67 57.89
C SER A 261 12.78 -34.54 58.73
N VAL A 262 13.74 -33.79 58.16
CA VAL A 262 14.31 -32.57 58.75
C VAL A 262 14.16 -31.44 57.73
N ASP A 263 13.49 -30.35 58.09
CA ASP A 263 13.30 -29.15 57.23
C ASP A 263 12.93 -29.45 55.77
N LYS A 264 11.94 -30.34 55.57
CA LYS A 264 11.42 -30.80 54.26
C LYS A 264 12.38 -31.66 53.44
N VAL A 265 13.40 -32.24 54.07
CA VAL A 265 14.26 -33.28 53.50
C VAL A 265 13.93 -34.60 54.17
N ASP A 266 13.36 -35.53 53.41
CA ASP A 266 13.13 -36.92 53.83
C ASP A 266 14.39 -37.77 53.59
N SER A 267 14.79 -38.57 54.57
CA SER A 267 15.90 -39.50 54.45
C SER A 267 15.62 -40.82 55.17
N GLU A 268 16.06 -41.91 54.56
CA GLU A 268 15.99 -43.25 55.13
C GLU A 268 17.25 -43.55 55.95
N LEU A 269 17.06 -43.87 57.23
CA LEU A 269 18.13 -44.31 58.10
C LEU A 269 18.28 -45.82 58.06
N ARG A 270 19.52 -46.26 57.79
CA ARG A 270 19.93 -47.66 57.73
C ARG A 270 20.58 -48.08 59.03
N SER A 271 20.49 -49.38 59.33
CA SER A 271 21.04 -49.97 60.53
C SER A 271 22.58 -49.91 60.54
N PRO A 272 23.22 -49.35 61.58
CA PRO A 272 24.68 -49.37 61.72
C PRO A 272 25.27 -50.77 61.97
N GLY A 273 24.45 -51.76 62.30
CA GLY A 273 24.90 -53.14 62.54
C GLY A 273 23.74 -54.14 62.69
N ALA A 274 24.06 -55.43 62.75
CA ALA A 274 23.03 -56.46 62.97
C ALA A 274 22.68 -56.60 64.47
N GLY A 275 21.41 -56.87 64.79
CA GLY A 275 20.93 -57.05 66.16
C GLY A 275 19.41 -57.07 66.28
N VAL A 276 18.90 -56.81 67.49
CA VAL A 276 17.47 -56.65 67.81
C VAL A 276 17.18 -55.16 68.00
N LEU A 277 16.18 -54.65 67.29
CA LEU A 277 15.79 -53.24 67.31
C LEU A 277 14.94 -52.92 68.56
N HIS A 278 15.34 -51.89 69.31
CA HIS A 278 14.56 -51.29 70.40
C HIS A 278 14.24 -49.82 70.10
N ILE A 279 12.98 -49.52 69.78
CA ILE A 279 12.52 -48.18 69.39
C ILE A 279 12.36 -47.30 70.64
N GLN A 280 13.02 -46.14 70.64
CA GLN A 280 12.90 -45.15 71.73
C GLN A 280 11.97 -43.99 71.36
N ALA A 281 11.91 -43.63 70.07
CA ALA A 281 11.05 -42.58 69.55
C ALA A 281 9.96 -43.15 68.61
N PRO A 282 8.66 -43.21 69.00
CA PRO A 282 7.56 -43.58 68.11
C PRO A 282 7.42 -42.74 66.83
N GLU A 283 6.64 -43.26 65.89
CA GLU A 283 6.25 -42.52 64.69
C GLU A 283 5.56 -41.19 65.06
N ARG A 284 5.85 -40.14 64.27
CA ARG A 284 5.38 -38.76 64.43
C ARG A 284 5.95 -38.01 65.63
N GLU A 285 6.98 -38.54 66.28
CA GLU A 285 7.71 -37.82 67.34
C GLU A 285 8.77 -36.89 66.77
N THR A 286 8.93 -35.72 67.40
CA THR A 286 10.00 -34.75 67.10
C THR A 286 11.18 -35.03 68.04
N VAL A 287 12.34 -35.30 67.45
CA VAL A 287 13.57 -35.68 68.16
C VAL A 287 14.70 -34.72 67.77
N PRO A 288 15.43 -34.13 68.73
CA PRO A 288 16.59 -33.30 68.44
C PRO A 288 17.68 -34.03 67.65
N VAL A 289 18.40 -33.32 66.81
CA VAL A 289 19.56 -33.86 66.08
C VAL A 289 20.60 -34.37 67.08
N GLY A 290 21.03 -35.62 66.90
CA GLY A 290 21.98 -36.31 67.79
C GLY A 290 21.36 -37.10 68.95
N GLU A 291 20.06 -36.96 69.22
CA GLU A 291 19.36 -37.79 70.21
C GLU A 291 19.06 -39.20 69.67
N PRO A 292 18.99 -40.22 70.53
CA PRO A 292 18.81 -41.62 70.12
C PRO A 292 17.36 -41.89 69.67
N LEU A 293 17.22 -42.46 68.47
CA LEU A 293 15.93 -42.92 67.90
C LEU A 293 15.64 -44.37 68.28
N ALA A 294 16.67 -45.22 68.27
CA ALA A 294 16.58 -46.61 68.66
C ALA A 294 17.93 -47.16 69.12
N LEU A 295 17.88 -48.25 69.88
CA LEU A 295 19.05 -49.04 70.27
C LEU A 295 19.01 -50.38 69.55
N ILE A 296 20.14 -50.83 69.05
CA ILE A 296 20.31 -52.16 68.44
C ILE A 296 21.18 -52.98 69.37
N VAL A 297 20.58 -54.00 69.98
CA VAL A 297 21.27 -54.90 70.91
C VAL A 297 21.65 -56.17 70.17
N GLN A 298 22.93 -56.50 70.17
CA GLN A 298 23.40 -57.79 69.65
C GLN A 298 22.99 -58.90 70.62
N PRO A 299 22.40 -60.01 70.14
CA PRO A 299 22.02 -61.13 71.01
C PRO A 299 23.22 -61.83 71.64
#